data_AF-A0A819QXB7-F1
#
_entry.id   AF-A0A819QXB7-F1
#
_cell.length_a   1.000
_cell.length_b   1.000
_cell.length_c   1.000
_cell.angle_alpha   90.00
_cell.angle_beta   90.00
_cell.angle_gamma   90.00
#
_symmetry.space_group_name_H-M   'P 1'
#
loop_
_entity.id
_entity.type
_entity.pdbx_description
1 polymer ?
#
loop_
_entity_poly.entity_id
_entity_poly.type
_entity_poly.pdbx_seq_one_letter_code
_entity_poly.pdbx_strand_id
1 'polypeptide(L)'
;MQRFMIQVVAVLYVIVIVTGQDTINSQLSSCGCCPSPYCQAKATPCSTNSDCECLMMAMTGGGMCTDAVMSCKDLVPCENDNKTCSTPNTVCVNNTRCSIPVCYPINRASSQGCPPLTSGTSIINTGSTTMITTRSALSIATTSSTPTPSVTTTISTTPRTTTLSAMSTNVVTTSTFVPSRWSNTTSMSVAREYHTASILSNGKVLVAGGDNYGGYLNSAELYDPATGVWTKTGNMSIAPRYHTASILTNGKVLVAGGTNGFNDYWNSAELYDPATGVWTKTGNMSIGRYGHTASMLDNRKVLVAGGQTYDDFSNSAELYDPATGMWTKTGNMSIARFFHTASILTNGKILVAGGQNYGGFSNSAELYDPATGVWTKTGNMSIARRYHTASILTNGKVLVAGGLNYDGRLNTAELYDPTTGVWTKTGNMSIARRYHTASILTNGKVLVAGGFGDFVSYNNAELYT
;
A
#
# COMPACT_ATOMS: atom_id res chain seq x y z
N MET A 1 -7.48 -60.19 61.96
CA MET A 1 -8.80 -60.67 61.46
C MET A 1 -9.14 -59.79 60.27
N GLN A 2 -9.26 -60.35 59.05
CA GLN A 2 -10.56 -60.57 58.35
C GLN A 2 -11.36 -59.26 58.10
N ARG A 3 -11.78 -58.90 56.87
CA ARG A 3 -11.93 -59.65 55.60
C ARG A 3 -11.90 -58.74 54.34
N PHE A 4 -11.61 -59.37 53.21
CA PHE A 4 -11.84 -58.92 51.81
C PHE A 4 -13.33 -58.88 51.40
N MET A 5 -13.66 -58.08 50.37
CA MET A 5 -14.51 -58.34 49.17
C MET A 5 -14.60 -57.02 48.39
N ILE A 6 -14.48 -56.86 47.06
CA ILE A 6 -14.62 -57.69 45.83
C ILE A 6 -16.06 -58.17 45.54
N GLN A 7 -16.72 -57.48 44.59
CA GLN A 7 -17.58 -58.00 43.50
C GLN A 7 -17.60 -56.92 42.38
N VAL A 8 -17.56 -57.11 41.04
CA VAL A 8 -17.73 -58.22 40.07
C VAL A 8 -19.01 -58.07 39.21
N VAL A 9 -18.80 -57.72 37.93
CA VAL A 9 -19.52 -58.13 36.69
C VAL A 9 -20.97 -57.70 36.46
N ALA A 10 -21.23 -57.06 35.30
CA ALA A 10 -22.06 -57.64 34.21
C ALA A 10 -22.15 -56.72 32.97
N VAL A 11 -21.81 -57.26 31.80
CA VAL A 11 -22.25 -56.77 30.48
C VAL A 11 -23.44 -57.64 30.06
N LEU A 12 -24.50 -57.06 29.49
CA LEU A 12 -25.49 -57.83 28.74
C LEU A 12 -25.89 -57.11 27.44
N TYR A 13 -25.94 -57.88 26.36
CA TYR A 13 -26.39 -57.46 25.03
C TYR A 13 -27.92 -57.56 24.91
N VAL A 14 -28.50 -56.81 23.97
CA VAL A 14 -29.74 -57.21 23.28
C VAL A 14 -29.43 -57.32 21.78
N ILE A 15 -29.79 -58.46 21.20
CA ILE A 15 -29.70 -58.78 19.77
C ILE A 15 -31.12 -58.90 19.23
N VAL A 16 -31.39 -58.38 18.02
CA VAL A 16 -32.53 -58.78 17.17
C VAL A 16 -32.07 -58.95 15.72
N ILE A 17 -32.59 -60.00 15.06
CA ILE A 17 -32.30 -60.53 13.71
C ILE A 17 -33.66 -61.04 13.15
N VAL A 18 -33.98 -61.20 11.85
CA VAL A 18 -33.27 -61.21 10.54
C VAL A 18 -34.22 -60.50 9.52
N THR A 19 -33.80 -59.89 8.40
CA THR A 19 -33.43 -60.42 7.06
C THR A 19 -33.16 -59.21 6.12
N GLY A 20 -32.52 -59.26 4.93
CA GLY A 20 -31.79 -60.31 4.19
C GLY A 20 -31.44 -59.84 2.75
N GLN A 21 -30.36 -60.39 2.17
CA GLN A 21 -29.92 -60.40 0.74
C GLN A 21 -29.61 -59.10 -0.05
N ASP A 22 -28.33 -59.01 -0.47
CA ASP A 22 -27.78 -58.71 -1.81
C ASP A 22 -28.53 -57.75 -2.76
N THR A 23 -27.93 -56.64 -3.23
CA THR A 23 -26.95 -56.67 -4.34
C THR A 23 -26.30 -55.28 -4.58
N ILE A 24 -25.21 -55.26 -5.36
CA ILE A 24 -24.43 -54.05 -5.72
C ILE A 24 -25.08 -53.30 -6.90
N ASN A 25 -25.34 -51.99 -6.78
CA ASN A 25 -24.98 -50.98 -7.82
C ASN A 25 -25.38 -49.51 -7.51
N SER A 26 -24.37 -48.63 -7.58
CA SER A 26 -24.40 -47.27 -8.17
C SER A 26 -25.27 -46.13 -7.59
N GLN A 27 -24.79 -44.91 -7.89
CA GLN A 27 -25.44 -43.58 -7.86
C GLN A 27 -25.39 -42.72 -6.58
N LEU A 28 -24.95 -41.47 -6.79
CA LEU A 28 -24.91 -40.38 -5.82
C LEU A 28 -26.24 -39.62 -5.79
N SER A 29 -26.84 -39.48 -4.61
CA SER A 29 -27.73 -38.39 -4.18
C SER A 29 -27.98 -38.58 -2.67
N SER A 30 -28.23 -37.59 -1.82
CA SER A 30 -28.39 -36.14 -1.98
C SER A 30 -28.05 -35.42 -0.66
N CYS A 31 -27.73 -34.14 -0.71
CA CYS A 31 -27.94 -33.22 0.41
C CYS A 31 -28.82 -32.08 -0.11
N GLY A 32 -30.06 -32.01 0.38
CA GLY A 32 -31.02 -31.00 -0.05
C GLY A 32 -30.92 -29.71 0.75
N CYS A 33 -31.19 -28.57 0.11
CA CYS A 33 -31.64 -27.33 0.74
C CYS A 33 -32.25 -26.39 -0.32
N CYS A 34 -33.57 -26.45 -0.53
CA CYS A 34 -34.49 -25.30 -0.75
C CYS A 34 -35.89 -25.76 -1.19
N PRO A 35 -36.91 -25.68 -0.30
CA PRO A 35 -38.31 -25.78 -0.69
C PRO A 35 -38.95 -24.38 -0.77
N SER A 36 -39.28 -23.89 -1.98
CA SER A 36 -40.15 -22.72 -2.17
C SER A 36 -40.73 -22.68 -3.60
N PRO A 37 -42.01 -22.32 -3.82
CA PRO A 37 -42.75 -22.67 -5.04
C PRO A 37 -42.63 -21.68 -6.22
N TYR A 38 -41.62 -20.80 -6.26
CA TYR A 38 -41.59 -19.64 -7.18
C TYR A 38 -40.63 -19.73 -8.38
N CYS A 39 -39.97 -20.86 -8.62
CA CYS A 39 -39.15 -21.06 -9.82
C CYS A 39 -39.98 -21.49 -11.03
N GLN A 40 -40.40 -20.54 -11.88
CA GLN A 40 -40.79 -20.83 -13.27
C GLN A 40 -39.71 -20.35 -14.22
N ALA A 41 -39.13 -21.28 -14.99
CA ALA A 41 -38.21 -20.96 -16.08
C ALA A 41 -39.03 -20.60 -17.33
N LYS A 42 -38.79 -19.42 -17.91
CA LYS A 42 -39.32 -19.04 -19.22
C LYS A 42 -38.20 -19.07 -20.25
N ALA A 43 -38.18 -20.11 -21.07
CA ALA A 43 -37.23 -20.22 -22.17
C ALA A 43 -37.71 -19.43 -23.39
N THR A 44 -36.81 -18.67 -24.01
CA THR A 44 -36.95 -18.11 -25.36
C THR A 44 -35.83 -18.68 -26.24
N PRO A 45 -36.08 -19.08 -27.50
CA PRO A 45 -35.04 -19.70 -28.33
C PRO A 45 -34.13 -18.64 -28.96
N CYS A 46 -32.81 -18.75 -28.79
CA CYS A 46 -31.84 -18.04 -29.63
C CYS A 46 -31.83 -18.64 -31.05
N SER A 47 -31.88 -17.80 -32.10
CA SER A 47 -31.60 -18.20 -33.48
C SER A 47 -30.34 -17.51 -34.02
N THR A 48 -29.34 -18.31 -34.38
CA THR A 48 -28.15 -17.98 -35.20
C THR A 48 -27.25 -16.80 -34.77
N ASN A 49 -26.10 -17.15 -34.17
CA ASN A 49 -24.80 -16.45 -34.22
C ASN A 49 -24.73 -14.93 -33.97
N SER A 50 -25.13 -14.49 -32.78
CA SER A 50 -24.30 -13.61 -31.92
C SER A 50 -24.83 -13.61 -30.49
N ASP A 51 -23.93 -13.74 -29.52
CA ASP A 51 -24.07 -13.43 -28.09
C ASP A 51 -25.45 -13.71 -27.41
N CYS A 52 -25.68 -14.96 -26.98
CA CYS A 52 -26.72 -15.25 -26.00
C CYS A 52 -26.21 -14.93 -24.57
N GLU A 53 -26.54 -13.76 -24.04
CA GLU A 53 -26.35 -13.45 -22.61
C GLU A 53 -27.38 -14.21 -21.74
N CYS A 54 -26.91 -15.11 -20.87
CA CYS A 54 -27.76 -15.77 -19.87
C CYS A 54 -27.80 -14.95 -18.57
N LEU A 55 -28.71 -13.97 -18.49
CA LEU A 55 -28.93 -13.18 -17.29
C LEU A 55 -29.76 -13.97 -16.23
N MET A 56 -29.07 -14.68 -15.33
CA MET A 56 -29.70 -15.35 -14.19
C MET A 56 -29.76 -14.44 -12.97
N MET A 57 -30.87 -13.69 -12.80
CA MET A 57 -31.12 -12.92 -11.58
C MET A 57 -31.68 -13.82 -10.46
N ALA A 58 -30.84 -14.15 -9.48
CA ALA A 58 -31.27 -14.76 -8.22
C ALA A 58 -31.29 -13.68 -7.12
N MET A 59 -32.49 -13.22 -6.74
CA MET A 59 -32.64 -12.31 -5.60
C MET A 59 -32.67 -13.11 -4.28
N THR A 60 -31.56 -13.10 -3.56
CA THR A 60 -31.50 -13.41 -2.13
C THR A 60 -30.89 -12.21 -1.39
N GLY A 61 -31.40 -11.93 -0.20
CA GLY A 61 -31.00 -10.74 0.56
C GLY A 61 -29.57 -10.84 1.09
N GLY A 62 -28.66 -10.04 0.54
CA GLY A 62 -27.32 -9.83 1.09
C GLY A 62 -26.18 -10.10 0.11
N GLY A 63 -25.73 -9.06 -0.59
CA GLY A 63 -24.48 -9.05 -1.35
C GLY A 63 -24.63 -9.35 -2.84
N MET A 64 -24.39 -8.34 -3.67
CA MET A 64 -24.21 -8.53 -5.11
C MET A 64 -22.77 -9.03 -5.37
N CYS A 65 -22.64 -10.18 -6.04
CA CYS A 65 -21.42 -10.51 -6.77
C CYS A 65 -21.57 -9.92 -8.18
N THR A 66 -20.88 -8.80 -8.45
CA THR A 66 -20.80 -8.24 -9.81
C THR A 66 -19.57 -8.76 -10.55
N ASP A 67 -19.82 -9.35 -11.71
CA ASP A 67 -18.95 -9.37 -12.89
C ASP A 67 -17.58 -10.04 -12.79
N ALA A 68 -17.58 -11.37 -12.86
CA ALA A 68 -16.45 -12.11 -13.42
C ALA A 68 -16.59 -12.17 -14.95
N VAL A 69 -16.06 -11.16 -15.66
CA VAL A 69 -15.96 -11.18 -17.13
C VAL A 69 -14.90 -12.21 -17.55
N MET A 70 -15.34 -13.41 -17.91
CA MET A 70 -14.46 -14.48 -18.37
C MET A 70 -14.09 -14.25 -19.83
N SER A 71 -12.90 -13.70 -20.09
CA SER A 71 -12.37 -13.55 -21.46
C SER A 71 -11.99 -14.92 -22.03
N CYS A 72 -12.92 -15.52 -22.78
CA CYS A 72 -12.71 -16.80 -23.47
C CYS A 72 -11.80 -16.62 -24.70
N LYS A 73 -10.48 -16.53 -24.47
CA LYS A 73 -9.50 -16.67 -25.54
C LYS A 73 -9.09 -18.15 -25.67
N ASP A 74 -9.29 -18.68 -26.88
CA ASP A 74 -8.76 -19.98 -27.35
C ASP A 74 -9.25 -21.24 -26.62
N LEU A 75 -10.58 -21.44 -26.56
CA LEU A 75 -11.20 -22.67 -26.05
C LEU A 75 -11.33 -23.76 -27.12
N VAL A 76 -10.51 -24.80 -27.03
CA VAL A 76 -10.62 -26.03 -27.83
C VAL A 76 -11.80 -26.90 -27.34
N PRO A 77 -12.54 -27.59 -28.22
CA PRO A 77 -13.56 -28.58 -27.82
C PRO A 77 -12.94 -29.73 -27.00
N CYS A 78 -13.73 -30.37 -26.12
CA CYS A 78 -13.30 -31.61 -25.48
C CYS A 78 -13.24 -32.75 -26.51
N GLU A 79 -12.22 -33.62 -26.44
CA GLU A 79 -12.04 -34.70 -27.41
C GLU A 79 -12.68 -36.01 -26.93
N ASN A 80 -13.62 -36.53 -27.74
CA ASN A 80 -14.38 -37.77 -27.55
C ASN A 80 -15.21 -37.85 -26.25
N ASP A 81 -16.12 -38.84 -26.18
CA ASP A 81 -17.14 -38.98 -25.11
C ASP A 81 -16.60 -39.21 -23.68
N ASN A 82 -15.27 -39.22 -23.49
CA ASN A 82 -14.59 -39.46 -22.22
C ASN A 82 -14.08 -38.19 -21.50
N LYS A 83 -14.55 -36.99 -21.87
CA LYS A 83 -14.42 -35.74 -21.08
C LYS A 83 -12.98 -35.26 -20.81
N THR A 84 -12.03 -35.59 -21.69
CA THR A 84 -10.62 -35.21 -21.55
C THR A 84 -10.23 -33.99 -22.37
N CYS A 85 -9.16 -33.33 -21.95
CA CYS A 85 -8.60 -32.13 -22.57
C CYS A 85 -7.13 -32.34 -22.93
N SER A 86 -6.72 -31.89 -24.11
CA SER A 86 -5.36 -32.07 -24.64
C SER A 86 -4.31 -31.13 -24.01
N THR A 87 -4.74 -30.06 -23.34
CA THR A 87 -3.88 -29.12 -22.62
C THR A 87 -3.72 -29.51 -21.14
N PRO A 88 -2.48 -29.62 -20.61
CA PRO A 88 -2.24 -29.90 -19.20
C PRO A 88 -2.92 -28.88 -18.27
N ASN A 89 -3.41 -29.36 -17.11
CA ASN A 89 -4.09 -28.56 -16.08
C ASN A 89 -5.42 -27.90 -16.51
N THR A 90 -6.11 -28.46 -17.50
CA THR A 90 -7.50 -28.10 -17.84
C THR A 90 -8.49 -29.22 -17.53
N VAL A 91 -9.76 -28.88 -17.35
CA VAL A 91 -10.87 -29.80 -17.06
C VAL A 91 -12.03 -29.52 -18.03
N CYS A 92 -12.64 -30.56 -18.58
CA CYS A 92 -13.81 -30.41 -19.45
C CYS A 92 -15.06 -30.05 -18.62
N VAL A 93 -15.60 -28.84 -18.81
CA VAL A 93 -16.80 -28.34 -18.15
C VAL A 93 -18.01 -28.58 -19.05
N ASN A 94 -19.12 -29.07 -18.46
CA ASN A 94 -20.39 -29.36 -19.14
C ASN A 94 -20.22 -30.19 -20.44
N ASN A 95 -19.29 -31.15 -20.45
CA ASN A 95 -18.93 -32.02 -21.59
C ASN A 95 -18.63 -31.27 -22.92
N THR A 96 -18.36 -29.96 -22.91
CA THR A 96 -18.32 -29.16 -24.16
C THR A 96 -17.08 -28.30 -24.33
N ARG A 97 -16.45 -27.80 -23.26
CA ARG A 97 -15.23 -26.97 -23.36
C ARG A 97 -14.24 -27.22 -22.22
N CYS A 98 -12.96 -27.16 -22.53
CA CYS A 98 -11.85 -27.26 -21.58
C CYS A 98 -11.58 -25.92 -20.88
N SER A 99 -11.54 -25.89 -19.55
CA SER A 99 -11.28 -24.68 -18.75
C SER A 99 -10.17 -24.91 -17.73
N ILE A 100 -9.43 -23.85 -17.39
CA ILE A 100 -8.43 -23.87 -16.31
C ILE A 100 -9.13 -23.52 -14.99
N PRO A 101 -9.13 -24.38 -13.95
CA PRO A 101 -9.69 -24.06 -12.65
C PRO A 101 -8.75 -23.12 -11.87
N VAL A 102 -8.83 -21.81 -12.13
CA VAL A 102 -8.08 -20.79 -11.38
C VAL A 102 -8.88 -20.31 -10.17
N CYS A 103 -8.63 -20.90 -9.00
CA CYS A 103 -9.13 -20.39 -7.74
C CYS A 103 -8.20 -19.28 -7.19
N TYR A 104 -8.63 -18.02 -7.25
CA TYR A 104 -7.99 -16.95 -6.47
C TYR A 104 -8.49 -16.96 -5.03
N PRO A 105 -7.62 -16.78 -4.01
CA PRO A 105 -8.05 -16.65 -2.63
C PRO A 105 -8.76 -15.31 -2.42
N ILE A 106 -10.02 -15.36 -2.00
CA ILE A 106 -10.74 -14.18 -1.52
C ILE A 106 -10.28 -13.91 -0.08
N ASN A 107 -9.62 -12.78 0.16
CA ASN A 107 -9.25 -12.35 1.51
C ASN A 107 -10.50 -11.99 2.33
N ARG A 108 -11.07 -12.97 3.04
CA ARG A 108 -11.88 -12.71 4.24
C ARG A 108 -11.15 -13.23 5.46
N ALA A 109 -10.77 -12.31 6.34
CA ALA A 109 -10.40 -12.65 7.71
C ALA A 109 -11.67 -13.03 8.49
N SER A 110 -12.04 -14.32 8.45
CA SER A 110 -12.96 -14.90 9.41
C SER A 110 -12.19 -15.42 10.61
N SER A 111 -12.48 -14.88 11.79
CA SER A 111 -11.86 -15.28 13.05
C SER A 111 -12.34 -16.67 13.51
N GLN A 112 -11.66 -17.73 13.08
CA GLN A 112 -11.47 -18.99 13.81
C GLN A 112 -10.31 -19.77 13.15
N GLY A 113 -9.39 -20.30 13.95
CA GLY A 113 -8.14 -20.87 13.45
C GLY A 113 -8.22 -22.34 13.07
N CYS A 114 -7.54 -22.73 11.99
CA CYS A 114 -7.13 -24.12 11.76
C CYS A 114 -5.75 -24.36 12.39
N PRO A 115 -5.53 -25.49 13.10
CA PRO A 115 -4.22 -25.85 13.62
C PRO A 115 -3.27 -26.31 12.49
N PRO A 116 -1.96 -26.04 12.59
CA PRO A 116 -0.99 -26.54 11.62
C PRO A 116 -0.76 -28.04 11.76
N LEU A 117 -0.56 -28.71 10.62
CA LEU A 117 -0.19 -30.13 10.54
C LEU A 117 1.19 -30.35 11.18
N THR A 118 1.26 -31.30 12.11
CA THR A 118 2.50 -31.70 12.79
C THR A 118 3.41 -32.52 11.89
N SER A 119 4.68 -32.16 11.81
CA SER A 119 5.75 -33.02 11.31
C SER A 119 6.96 -32.97 12.24
N GLY A 120 7.56 -34.14 12.51
CA GLY A 120 8.89 -34.25 13.14
C GLY A 120 8.99 -33.98 14.64
N THR A 121 8.55 -34.93 15.48
CA THR A 121 9.01 -35.00 16.88
C THR A 121 10.51 -35.21 16.97
N SER A 122 11.21 -34.34 17.69
CA SER A 122 12.49 -34.66 18.34
C SER A 122 12.46 -34.13 19.77
N ILE A 123 12.75 -35.03 20.72
CA ILE A 123 12.57 -34.80 22.17
C ILE A 123 13.91 -34.36 22.77
N ILE A 124 13.95 -33.21 23.43
CA ILE A 124 15.05 -32.85 24.33
C ILE A 124 14.45 -32.33 25.64
N ASN A 125 14.84 -32.95 26.76
CA ASN A 125 14.35 -32.61 28.10
C ASN A 125 14.76 -31.20 28.53
N THR A 126 13.85 -30.47 29.17
CA THR A 126 14.16 -29.26 29.95
C THR A 126 14.42 -29.62 31.42
N GLY A 127 15.69 -29.67 31.79
CA GLY A 127 16.15 -29.76 33.18
C GLY A 127 16.40 -28.37 33.80
N SER A 128 16.31 -28.29 35.13
CA SER A 128 16.34 -27.04 35.92
C SER A 128 17.51 -26.10 35.66
N THR A 129 17.24 -24.81 35.81
CA THR A 129 18.22 -23.72 35.94
C THR A 129 19.05 -23.86 37.22
N THR A 130 20.39 -23.91 37.06
CA THR A 130 21.35 -23.67 38.14
C THR A 130 22.42 -22.71 37.61
N MET A 131 22.66 -21.59 38.31
CA MET A 131 23.74 -20.68 37.93
C MET A 131 25.11 -21.26 38.32
N ILE A 132 26.01 -21.37 37.34
CA ILE A 132 27.43 -21.64 37.55
C ILE A 132 28.24 -20.56 36.85
N THR A 133 29.05 -19.83 37.61
CA THR A 133 29.97 -18.82 37.10
C THR A 133 31.26 -19.50 36.62
N THR A 134 31.61 -19.40 35.34
CA THR A 134 32.91 -19.82 34.82
C THR A 134 33.58 -18.71 34.00
N ARG A 135 34.91 -18.61 34.18
CA ARG A 135 35.75 -17.62 33.51
C ARG A 135 35.88 -17.93 32.02
N SER A 136 35.90 -16.89 31.20
CA SER A 136 36.09 -16.99 29.75
C SER A 136 37.45 -17.59 29.40
N ALA A 137 37.45 -18.79 28.82
CA ALA A 137 38.57 -19.34 28.07
C ALA A 137 38.17 -19.37 26.58
N LEU A 138 38.92 -18.66 25.74
CA LEU A 138 38.61 -18.51 24.32
C LEU A 138 39.09 -19.73 23.53
N SER A 139 38.24 -20.75 23.39
CA SER A 139 38.53 -21.92 22.54
C SER A 139 38.23 -21.62 21.07
N ILE A 140 39.27 -21.34 20.28
CA ILE A 140 39.15 -21.22 18.82
C ILE A 140 39.22 -22.61 18.20
N ALA A 141 38.11 -23.09 17.61
CA ALA A 141 38.10 -24.32 16.83
C ALA A 141 38.47 -24.01 15.37
N THR A 142 39.66 -24.44 14.94
CA THR A 142 40.10 -24.34 13.54
C THR A 142 39.82 -25.64 12.78
N THR A 143 38.82 -25.65 11.90
CA THR A 143 38.64 -26.72 10.92
C THR A 143 39.52 -26.46 9.70
N SER A 144 40.75 -26.99 9.69
CA SER A 144 41.67 -26.90 8.54
C SER A 144 41.54 -28.13 7.64
N SER A 145 41.13 -27.95 6.39
CA SER A 145 40.97 -29.03 5.40
C SER A 145 41.99 -28.95 4.26
N THR A 146 43.26 -29.31 4.53
CA THR A 146 44.26 -29.79 3.55
C THR A 146 45.50 -30.34 4.28
N PRO A 147 46.19 -31.38 3.78
CA PRO A 147 47.40 -31.93 4.40
C PRO A 147 48.72 -31.45 3.73
N THR A 148 49.85 -31.80 4.38
CA THR A 148 51.29 -31.72 3.97
C THR A 148 52.09 -30.48 4.43
N PRO A 149 53.41 -30.61 4.64
CA PRO A 149 54.07 -31.63 5.46
C PRO A 149 54.96 -31.03 6.56
N SER A 150 55.25 -31.80 7.61
CA SER A 150 56.04 -31.37 8.76
C SER A 150 57.52 -31.11 8.43
N VAL A 151 58.02 -29.89 8.70
CA VAL A 151 59.46 -29.59 8.71
C VAL A 151 59.93 -29.47 10.16
N THR A 152 60.79 -30.39 10.59
CA THR A 152 61.45 -30.35 11.89
C THR A 152 62.72 -29.52 11.79
N THR A 153 62.74 -28.33 12.41
CA THR A 153 63.95 -27.49 12.49
C THR A 153 64.38 -27.34 13.95
N THR A 154 65.59 -27.78 14.26
CA THR A 154 66.22 -27.63 15.57
C THR A 154 66.63 -26.17 15.81
N ILE A 155 66.26 -25.61 16.97
CA ILE A 155 66.66 -24.24 17.35
C ILE A 155 67.99 -24.30 18.10
N SER A 156 69.06 -23.82 17.46
CA SER A 156 70.32 -23.50 18.13
C SER A 156 70.28 -22.06 18.62
N THR A 157 70.58 -21.83 19.90
CA THR A 157 70.44 -20.52 20.55
C THR A 157 71.70 -19.68 20.45
N THR A 158 71.64 -18.58 19.68
CA THR A 158 72.52 -17.40 19.90
C THR A 158 71.67 -16.12 19.86
N PRO A 159 71.93 -15.15 20.77
CA PRO A 159 71.09 -13.97 20.87
C PRO A 159 71.47 -12.92 19.82
N ARG A 160 70.55 -12.63 18.89
CA ARG A 160 70.62 -11.43 18.06
C ARG A 160 69.31 -10.67 18.14
N THR A 161 69.40 -9.38 18.47
CA THR A 161 68.28 -8.47 18.69
C THR A 161 67.43 -8.35 17.43
N THR A 162 66.18 -8.84 17.49
CA THR A 162 65.17 -8.61 16.47
C THR A 162 64.14 -7.61 16.97
N THR A 163 63.96 -6.53 16.22
CA THR A 163 62.89 -5.56 16.44
C THR A 163 61.54 -6.21 16.20
N LEU A 164 60.65 -6.25 17.19
CA LEU A 164 59.25 -6.61 16.96
C LEU A 164 58.60 -5.55 16.06
N SER A 165 58.34 -5.88 14.80
CA SER A 165 57.26 -5.23 14.07
C SER A 165 55.94 -5.74 14.65
N ALA A 166 55.12 -4.85 15.18
CA ALA A 166 53.76 -5.19 15.56
C ALA A 166 52.98 -5.55 14.29
N MET A 167 52.68 -6.82 14.08
CA MET A 167 51.74 -7.23 13.05
C MET A 167 50.36 -6.70 13.46
N SER A 168 49.87 -5.69 12.74
CA SER A 168 48.51 -5.20 12.90
C SER A 168 47.54 -6.30 12.47
N THR A 169 46.98 -7.03 13.43
CA THR A 169 45.87 -7.94 13.16
C THR A 169 44.67 -7.10 12.75
N ASN A 170 44.44 -7.02 11.44
CA ASN A 170 43.23 -6.44 10.87
C ASN A 170 42.03 -7.26 11.37
N VAL A 171 41.41 -6.81 12.46
CA VAL A 171 40.11 -7.31 12.88
C VAL A 171 39.10 -6.81 11.85
N VAL A 172 38.90 -7.60 10.80
CA VAL A 172 37.81 -7.39 9.85
C VAL A 172 36.52 -7.65 10.61
N THR A 173 35.95 -6.60 11.20
CA THR A 173 34.59 -6.62 11.72
C THR A 173 33.65 -6.78 10.53
N THR A 174 33.34 -8.03 10.19
CA THR A 174 32.26 -8.35 9.27
C THR A 174 30.96 -7.90 9.93
N SER A 175 30.56 -6.65 9.64
CA SER A 175 29.24 -6.14 9.97
C SER A 175 28.22 -7.07 9.32
N THR A 176 27.60 -7.93 10.14
CA THR A 176 26.57 -8.84 9.70
C THR A 176 25.39 -7.98 9.26
N PHE A 177 25.24 -7.80 7.96
CA PHE A 177 24.10 -7.13 7.36
C PHE A 177 22.84 -7.90 7.76
N VAL A 178 22.17 -7.46 8.82
CA VAL A 178 20.82 -7.91 9.15
C VAL A 178 19.92 -7.28 8.08
N PRO A 179 19.37 -8.07 7.14
CA PRO A 179 18.53 -7.51 6.11
C PRO A 179 17.30 -6.87 6.75
N SER A 180 16.97 -5.65 6.32
CA SER A 180 15.74 -4.98 6.72
C SER A 180 14.55 -5.88 6.44
N ARG A 181 13.91 -6.38 7.50
CA ARG A 181 12.74 -7.26 7.40
C ARG A 181 11.46 -6.45 7.51
N TRP A 182 10.45 -6.82 6.73
CA TRP A 182 9.08 -6.42 7.03
C TRP A 182 8.63 -7.10 8.31
N SER A 183 8.00 -6.34 9.20
CA SER A 183 7.35 -6.82 10.41
C SER A 183 5.95 -6.24 10.46
N ASN A 184 4.94 -7.09 10.62
CA ASN A 184 3.58 -6.61 10.81
C ASN A 184 3.50 -5.77 12.09
N THR A 185 2.94 -4.57 11.95
CA THR A 185 2.50 -3.74 13.06
C THR A 185 1.06 -4.11 13.42
N THR A 186 0.49 -3.44 14.43
CA THR A 186 -0.97 -3.44 14.57
C THR A 186 -1.62 -2.72 13.37
N SER A 187 -2.90 -3.01 13.11
CA SER A 187 -3.68 -2.33 12.07
C SER A 187 -4.33 -1.04 12.59
N MET A 188 -4.57 -0.08 11.70
CA MET A 188 -5.58 0.97 11.96
C MET A 188 -6.93 0.33 12.28
N SER A 189 -7.68 0.96 13.18
CA SER A 189 -9.04 0.55 13.54
C SER A 189 -10.07 0.92 12.48
N VAL A 190 -9.75 1.85 11.57
CA VAL A 190 -10.59 2.24 10.43
C VAL A 190 -9.76 2.20 9.15
N ALA A 191 -10.14 1.33 8.21
CA ALA A 191 -9.58 1.34 6.85
C ALA A 191 -9.96 2.64 6.12
N ARG A 192 -9.05 3.17 5.29
CA ARG A 192 -9.18 4.50 4.69
C ARG A 192 -8.30 4.71 3.46
N GLU A 193 -8.82 5.35 2.42
CA GLU A 193 -8.11 5.88 1.25
C GLU A 193 -8.26 7.40 1.17
N TYR A 194 -7.46 8.08 0.32
CA TYR A 194 -7.41 9.55 0.16
C TYR A 194 -7.23 10.36 1.46
N HIS A 195 -6.70 9.71 2.50
CA HIS A 195 -6.30 10.29 3.77
C HIS A 195 -4.96 11.05 3.64
N THR A 196 -4.66 11.90 4.61
CA THR A 196 -3.33 12.50 4.76
C THR A 196 -2.53 11.79 5.84
N ALA A 197 -1.22 11.62 5.65
CA ALA A 197 -0.28 11.15 6.66
C ALA A 197 0.77 12.22 6.96
N SER A 198 1.02 12.53 8.24
CA SER A 198 1.94 13.59 8.69
C SER A 198 2.83 13.09 9.82
N ILE A 199 4.16 13.18 9.63
CA ILE A 199 5.14 12.84 10.66
C ILE A 199 5.20 14.00 11.66
N LEU A 200 4.81 13.75 12.89
CA LEU A 200 4.77 14.72 13.98
C LEU A 200 6.17 14.93 14.58
N SER A 201 6.38 16.05 15.26
CA SER A 201 7.65 16.38 15.93
C SER A 201 8.07 15.38 17.02
N ASN A 202 7.13 14.59 17.54
CA ASN A 202 7.38 13.50 18.50
C ASN A 202 7.66 12.14 17.82
N GLY A 203 7.82 12.10 16.49
CA GLY A 203 8.10 10.89 15.72
C GLY A 203 6.89 10.00 15.40
N LYS A 204 5.71 10.31 15.95
CA LYS A 204 4.46 9.60 15.60
C LYS A 204 3.96 10.04 14.23
N VAL A 205 3.15 9.21 13.57
CA VAL A 205 2.49 9.57 12.30
C VAL A 205 1.01 9.79 12.56
N LEU A 206 0.53 11.02 12.34
CA LEU A 206 -0.89 11.33 12.27
C LEU A 206 -1.43 10.89 10.91
N VAL A 207 -2.46 10.06 10.92
CA VAL A 207 -3.27 9.73 9.74
C VAL A 207 -4.67 10.28 9.94
N ALA A 208 -5.12 11.15 9.03
CA ALA A 208 -6.36 11.91 9.18
C ALA A 208 -7.23 11.88 7.92
N GLY A 209 -8.54 11.74 8.13
CA GLY A 209 -9.57 11.85 7.10
C GLY A 209 -9.57 10.71 6.09
N GLY A 210 -9.96 11.05 4.86
CA GLY A 210 -10.16 10.13 3.76
C GLY A 210 -11.59 9.57 3.71
N ASP A 211 -11.77 8.50 2.95
CA ASP A 211 -13.02 7.74 2.85
C ASP A 211 -12.77 6.23 2.79
N ASN A 212 -13.86 5.47 2.94
CA ASN A 212 -13.89 4.03 2.75
C ASN A 212 -15.29 3.60 2.27
N TYR A 213 -15.52 2.28 2.17
CA TYR A 213 -16.80 1.72 1.73
C TYR A 213 -18.03 2.17 2.58
N GLY A 214 -17.83 2.52 3.84
CA GLY A 214 -18.86 3.06 4.73
C GLY A 214 -19.08 4.58 4.62
N GLY A 215 -18.27 5.29 3.82
CA GLY A 215 -18.37 6.72 3.58
C GLY A 215 -17.14 7.52 4.02
N TYR A 216 -17.33 8.83 4.18
CA TYR A 216 -16.29 9.80 4.47
C TYR A 216 -15.92 9.82 5.96
N LEU A 217 -14.64 10.05 6.24
CA LEU A 217 -14.08 9.94 7.58
C LEU A 217 -13.67 11.30 8.11
N ASN A 218 -14.18 11.67 9.29
CA ASN A 218 -13.62 12.75 10.11
C ASN A 218 -12.63 12.25 11.18
N SER A 219 -12.44 10.93 11.26
CA SER A 219 -11.57 10.31 12.26
C SER A 219 -10.10 10.41 11.92
N ALA A 220 -9.28 10.45 12.96
CA ALA A 220 -7.83 10.39 12.85
C ALA A 220 -7.22 9.38 13.83
N GLU A 221 -6.09 8.81 13.45
CA GLU A 221 -5.35 7.78 14.19
C GLU A 221 -3.86 8.12 14.20
N LEU A 222 -3.20 7.87 15.33
CA LEU A 222 -1.76 8.02 15.51
C LEU A 222 -1.09 6.65 15.41
N TYR A 223 -0.09 6.52 14.54
CA TYR A 223 0.87 5.41 14.59
C TYR A 223 2.08 5.80 15.42
N ASP A 224 2.50 4.92 16.33
CA ASP A 224 3.70 5.07 17.14
C ASP A 224 4.79 4.08 16.66
N PRO A 225 5.83 4.54 15.94
CA PRO A 225 6.88 3.66 15.42
C PRO A 225 7.72 2.95 16.49
N ALA A 226 7.75 3.45 17.73
CA ALA A 226 8.52 2.83 18.81
C ALA A 226 7.82 1.61 19.41
N THR A 227 6.49 1.52 19.26
CA THR A 227 5.67 0.41 19.79
C THR A 227 4.98 -0.42 18.71
N GLY A 228 4.84 0.09 17.48
CA GLY A 228 4.06 -0.54 16.41
C GLY A 228 2.55 -0.46 16.62
N VAL A 229 2.09 0.41 17.53
CA VAL A 229 0.68 0.53 17.95
C VAL A 229 -0.01 1.71 17.26
N TRP A 230 -1.25 1.49 16.82
CA TRP A 230 -2.19 2.56 16.43
C TRP A 230 -3.12 2.95 17.57
N THR A 231 -3.36 4.25 17.72
CA THR A 231 -4.27 4.80 18.74
C THR A 231 -5.18 5.85 18.10
N LYS A 232 -6.50 5.78 18.38
CA LYS A 232 -7.45 6.83 17.97
C LYS A 232 -7.13 8.15 18.68
N THR A 233 -7.24 9.26 17.96
CA THR A 233 -7.15 10.61 18.54
C THR A 233 -8.50 11.33 18.33
N GLY A 234 -8.62 12.61 18.70
CA GLY A 234 -9.80 13.42 18.39
C GLY A 234 -10.16 13.41 16.90
N ASN A 235 -11.43 13.71 16.61
CA ASN A 235 -11.98 13.80 15.25
C ASN A 235 -12.03 15.26 14.79
N MET A 236 -11.93 15.46 13.48
CA MET A 236 -12.22 16.74 12.82
C MET A 236 -13.73 17.04 12.85
N SER A 237 -14.10 18.30 12.69
CA SER A 237 -15.51 18.71 12.57
C SER A 237 -16.11 18.42 11.19
N ILE A 238 -15.27 18.28 10.16
CA ILE A 238 -15.64 17.83 8.81
C ILE A 238 -15.03 16.46 8.48
N ALA A 239 -15.54 15.79 7.44
CA ALA A 239 -15.08 14.48 6.98
C ALA A 239 -14.41 14.56 5.59
N PRO A 240 -13.19 15.11 5.47
CA PRO A 240 -12.59 15.41 4.19
C PRO A 240 -11.83 14.24 3.58
N ARG A 241 -12.01 14.06 2.26
CA ARG A 241 -11.02 13.45 1.36
C ARG A 241 -10.43 14.51 0.42
N TYR A 242 -9.25 14.22 -0.15
CA TYR A 242 -8.51 15.13 -1.03
C TYR A 242 -8.23 16.52 -0.42
N HIS A 243 -8.19 16.61 0.91
CA HIS A 243 -7.66 17.75 1.65
C HIS A 243 -6.14 17.71 1.68
N THR A 244 -5.54 18.82 2.12
CA THR A 244 -4.11 18.90 2.40
C THR A 244 -3.85 18.92 3.90
N ALA A 245 -2.76 18.30 4.33
CA ALA A 245 -2.21 18.43 5.68
C ALA A 245 -0.84 19.10 5.63
N SER A 246 -0.56 20.03 6.56
CA SER A 246 0.72 20.73 6.65
C SER A 246 1.16 20.84 8.11
N ILE A 247 2.36 20.31 8.41
CA ILE A 247 2.97 20.42 9.74
C ILE A 247 3.49 21.85 9.89
N LEU A 248 3.00 22.56 10.90
CA LEU A 248 3.34 23.95 11.19
C LEU A 248 4.58 24.04 12.09
N THR A 249 5.26 25.19 12.09
CA THR A 249 6.47 25.40 12.91
C THR A 249 6.24 25.38 14.42
N ASN A 250 4.98 25.44 14.87
CA ASN A 250 4.59 25.24 16.27
C ASN A 250 4.25 23.77 16.60
N GLY A 251 4.49 22.83 15.67
CA GLY A 251 4.23 21.40 15.82
C GLY A 251 2.78 20.97 15.54
N LYS A 252 1.83 21.90 15.38
CA LYS A 252 0.44 21.57 15.02
C LYS A 252 0.33 21.13 13.56
N VAL A 253 -0.70 20.38 13.21
CA VAL A 253 -1.00 20.04 11.80
C VAL A 253 -2.21 20.82 11.32
N LEU A 254 -2.04 21.64 10.30
CA LEU A 254 -3.13 22.29 9.57
C LEU A 254 -3.73 21.31 8.57
N VAL A 255 -5.01 20.99 8.71
CA VAL A 255 -5.82 20.37 7.64
C VAL A 255 -6.67 21.46 6.99
N ALA A 256 -6.67 21.51 5.65
CA ALA A 256 -7.39 22.53 4.90
C ALA A 256 -8.13 21.95 3.67
N GLY A 257 -9.38 22.38 3.52
CA GLY A 257 -10.25 22.06 2.38
C GLY A 257 -10.62 20.57 2.27
N GLY A 258 -10.75 20.10 1.03
CA GLY A 258 -11.26 18.77 0.71
C GLY A 258 -12.77 18.75 0.44
N THR A 259 -13.33 17.55 0.38
CA THR A 259 -14.72 17.29 0.02
C THR A 259 -15.23 16.00 0.69
N ASN A 260 -16.54 15.85 0.84
CA ASN A 260 -17.29 14.62 1.14
C ASN A 260 -18.18 14.19 -0.04
N GLY A 261 -17.80 14.49 -1.28
CA GLY A 261 -18.51 14.05 -2.48
C GLY A 261 -19.24 15.16 -3.21
N PHE A 262 -20.50 14.92 -3.57
CA PHE A 262 -21.22 15.79 -4.49
C PHE A 262 -21.40 17.20 -3.91
N ASN A 263 -20.82 18.19 -4.60
CA ASN A 263 -21.09 19.61 -4.44
C ASN A 263 -20.68 20.28 -3.11
N ASP A 264 -20.28 19.51 -2.10
CA ASP A 264 -19.70 20.02 -0.86
C ASP A 264 -18.17 20.12 -0.98
N TYR A 265 -17.67 21.34 -1.16
CA TYR A 265 -16.25 21.68 -1.23
C TYR A 265 -15.90 22.62 -0.08
N TRP A 266 -15.05 22.19 0.84
CA TRP A 266 -14.80 22.95 2.05
C TRP A 266 -13.75 24.05 1.85
N ASN A 267 -14.04 25.22 2.42
CA ASN A 267 -13.07 26.29 2.62
C ASN A 267 -12.51 26.33 4.05
N SER A 268 -13.06 25.50 4.94
CA SER A 268 -12.64 25.44 6.34
C SER A 268 -11.27 24.81 6.51
N ALA A 269 -10.64 25.17 7.63
CA ALA A 269 -9.40 24.56 8.09
C ALA A 269 -9.45 24.28 9.60
N GLU A 270 -8.75 23.23 10.01
CA GLU A 270 -8.65 22.79 11.40
C GLU A 270 -7.19 22.53 11.77
N LEU A 271 -6.84 22.81 13.03
CA LEU A 271 -5.52 22.57 13.61
C LEU A 271 -5.60 21.37 14.55
N TYR A 272 -4.84 20.32 14.25
CA TYR A 272 -4.56 19.26 15.21
C TYR A 272 -3.43 19.67 16.15
N ASP A 273 -3.61 19.45 17.44
CA ASP A 273 -2.59 19.66 18.46
C ASP A 273 -2.05 18.31 18.98
N PRO A 274 -0.81 17.88 18.61
CA PRO A 274 -0.23 16.62 19.05
C PRO A 274 -0.04 16.46 20.56
N ALA A 275 -0.03 17.54 21.34
CA ALA A 275 0.15 17.47 22.79
C ALA A 275 -1.16 17.11 23.52
N THR A 276 -2.31 17.41 22.94
CA THR A 276 -3.64 17.18 23.54
C THR A 276 -4.51 16.19 22.75
N GLY A 277 -4.18 15.94 21.48
CA GLY A 277 -4.99 15.12 20.58
C GLY A 277 -6.27 15.80 20.07
N VAL A 278 -6.43 17.09 20.32
CA VAL A 278 -7.62 17.90 20.01
C VAL A 278 -7.50 18.59 18.64
N TRP A 279 -8.64 18.70 17.94
CA TRP A 279 -8.79 19.54 16.75
C TRP A 279 -9.48 20.86 17.10
N THR A 280 -8.97 21.96 16.56
CA THR A 280 -9.52 23.31 16.76
C THR A 280 -9.70 23.99 15.42
N LYS A 281 -10.89 24.57 15.16
CA LYS A 281 -11.13 25.38 13.96
C LYS A 281 -10.21 26.60 13.91
N THR A 282 -9.71 26.93 12.73
CA THR A 282 -8.95 28.17 12.46
C THR A 282 -9.70 29.00 11.41
N GLY A 283 -9.09 30.07 10.89
CA GLY A 283 -9.68 30.84 9.79
C GLY A 283 -9.93 29.99 8.54
N ASN A 284 -10.87 30.45 7.71
CA ASN A 284 -11.27 29.77 6.47
C ASN A 284 -10.60 30.42 5.25
N MET A 285 -10.35 29.62 4.22
CA MET A 285 -10.04 30.09 2.87
C MET A 285 -11.22 30.87 2.27
N SER A 286 -10.95 31.70 1.27
CA SER A 286 -11.98 32.48 0.58
C SER A 286 -12.89 31.66 -0.34
N ILE A 287 -12.42 30.50 -0.83
CA ILE A 287 -13.16 29.59 -1.72
C ILE A 287 -12.93 28.14 -1.29
N GLY A 288 -13.99 27.33 -1.32
CA GLY A 288 -13.93 25.91 -1.01
C GLY A 288 -13.33 25.10 -2.13
N ARG A 289 -12.45 24.15 -1.80
CA ARG A 289 -11.60 23.47 -2.81
C ARG A 289 -11.10 22.09 -2.38
N TYR A 290 -10.96 21.20 -3.35
CA TYR A 290 -10.29 19.89 -3.20
C TYR A 290 -9.30 19.63 -4.34
N GLY A 291 -8.36 18.70 -4.14
CA GLY A 291 -7.34 18.39 -5.15
C GLY A 291 -6.40 19.58 -5.43
N HIS A 292 -6.34 20.53 -4.51
CA HIS A 292 -5.36 21.61 -4.43
C HIS A 292 -4.05 21.10 -3.84
N THR A 293 -2.99 21.90 -3.95
CA THR A 293 -1.72 21.64 -3.27
C THR A 293 -1.53 22.58 -2.09
N ALA A 294 -0.84 22.11 -1.05
CA ALA A 294 -0.34 22.95 0.04
C ALA A 294 1.20 22.89 0.09
N SER A 295 1.84 23.98 0.49
CA SER A 295 3.31 24.06 0.60
C SER A 295 3.70 25.00 1.73
N MET A 296 4.53 24.51 2.66
CA MET A 296 5.13 25.33 3.71
C MET A 296 6.22 26.22 3.10
N LEU A 297 6.18 27.51 3.39
CA LEU A 297 7.13 28.51 2.92
C LEU A 297 8.22 28.79 3.97
N ASP A 298 9.37 29.33 3.54
CA ASP A 298 10.44 29.75 4.45
C ASP A 298 9.99 30.82 5.46
N ASN A 299 9.03 31.67 5.07
CA ASN A 299 8.37 32.64 5.94
C ASN A 299 7.34 32.02 6.91
N ARG A 300 7.29 30.69 7.00
CA ARG A 300 6.43 29.86 7.88
C ARG A 300 4.93 29.92 7.58
N LYS A 301 4.52 30.54 6.47
CA LYS A 301 3.14 30.50 5.98
C LYS A 301 2.91 29.25 5.12
N VAL A 302 1.66 28.79 5.03
CA VAL A 302 1.29 27.71 4.12
C VAL A 302 0.62 28.31 2.89
N LEU A 303 1.21 28.12 1.71
CA LEU A 303 0.55 28.42 0.44
C LEU A 303 -0.40 27.28 0.09
N VAL A 304 -1.67 27.59 -0.14
CA VAL A 304 -2.62 26.72 -0.85
C VAL A 304 -2.84 27.27 -2.25
N ALA A 305 -2.77 26.40 -3.27
CA ALA A 305 -2.90 26.79 -4.68
C ALA A 305 -3.76 25.82 -5.51
N GLY A 306 -4.60 26.39 -6.37
CA GLY A 306 -5.43 25.65 -7.31
C GLY A 306 -6.52 24.80 -6.65
N GLY A 307 -6.79 23.64 -7.23
CA GLY A 307 -7.88 22.74 -6.84
C GLY A 307 -9.16 22.99 -7.64
N GLN A 308 -10.14 22.11 -7.47
CA GLN A 308 -11.48 22.26 -8.03
C GLN A 308 -12.42 22.82 -6.96
N THR A 309 -13.28 23.75 -7.36
CA THR A 309 -14.28 24.44 -6.53
C THR A 309 -15.70 24.01 -6.93
N TYR A 310 -16.74 24.68 -6.43
CA TYR A 310 -18.12 24.40 -6.80
C TYR A 310 -18.40 24.63 -8.29
N ASP A 311 -18.03 25.81 -8.79
CA ASP A 311 -18.31 26.22 -10.18
C ASP A 311 -17.16 25.92 -11.15
N ASP A 312 -15.90 25.87 -10.68
CA ASP A 312 -14.72 25.95 -11.56
C ASP A 312 -13.44 25.27 -11.02
N PHE A 313 -12.58 24.89 -11.96
CA PHE A 313 -11.14 25.13 -11.97
C PHE A 313 -10.65 26.35 -11.16
N SER A 314 -9.97 26.18 -10.02
CA SER A 314 -9.31 27.34 -9.39
C SER A 314 -7.94 27.61 -9.99
N ASN A 315 -7.65 28.88 -10.33
CA ASN A 315 -6.29 29.40 -10.48
C ASN A 315 -5.81 30.16 -9.23
N SER A 316 -6.69 30.35 -8.25
CA SER A 316 -6.40 31.18 -7.08
C SER A 316 -5.44 30.51 -6.09
N ALA A 317 -4.70 31.35 -5.36
CA ALA A 317 -3.85 30.92 -4.26
C ALA A 317 -4.02 31.81 -3.01
N GLU A 318 -3.86 31.18 -1.85
CA GLU A 318 -4.07 31.81 -0.53
C GLU A 318 -2.96 31.38 0.43
N LEU A 319 -2.55 32.29 1.32
CA LEU A 319 -1.53 32.09 2.35
C LEU A 319 -2.19 31.99 3.72
N TYR A 320 -2.04 30.85 4.39
CA TYR A 320 -2.34 30.72 5.82
C TYR A 320 -1.18 31.22 6.67
N ASP A 321 -1.47 32.07 7.66
CA ASP A 321 -0.50 32.55 8.64
C ASP A 321 -0.71 31.86 10.00
N PRO A 322 0.19 30.94 10.42
CA PRO A 322 0.08 30.25 11.70
C PRO A 322 0.13 31.15 12.94
N ALA A 323 0.62 32.39 12.84
CA ALA A 323 0.71 33.30 13.98
C ALA A 323 -0.64 34.00 14.27
N THR A 324 -1.48 34.18 13.25
CA THR A 324 -2.79 34.85 13.37
C THR A 324 -3.98 33.91 13.16
N GLY A 325 -3.76 32.74 12.56
CA GLY A 325 -4.82 31.83 12.14
C GLY A 325 -5.61 32.31 10.93
N MET A 326 -5.14 33.36 10.23
CA MET A 326 -5.84 33.98 9.11
C MET A 326 -5.33 33.50 7.75
N TRP A 327 -6.21 33.56 6.75
CA TRP A 327 -5.86 33.40 5.33
C TRP A 327 -5.81 34.76 4.64
N THR A 328 -4.86 34.92 3.71
CA THR A 328 -4.71 36.10 2.87
C THR A 328 -4.53 35.67 1.41
N LYS A 329 -5.28 36.28 0.49
CA LYS A 329 -5.11 36.04 -0.96
C LYS A 329 -3.71 36.51 -1.42
N THR A 330 -3.09 35.74 -2.31
CA THR A 330 -1.85 36.12 -3.00
C THR A 330 -2.11 36.19 -4.51
N GLY A 331 -1.07 36.30 -5.35
CA GLY A 331 -1.23 36.24 -6.80
C GLY A 331 -1.85 34.92 -7.27
N ASN A 332 -2.49 34.96 -8.43
CA ASN A 332 -3.13 33.80 -9.06
C ASN A 332 -2.25 33.18 -10.13
N MET A 333 -2.36 31.87 -10.34
CA MET A 333 -1.82 31.19 -11.52
C MET A 333 -2.48 31.73 -12.78
N SER A 334 -1.77 31.68 -13.91
CA SER A 334 -2.32 32.00 -15.22
C SER A 334 -3.21 30.90 -15.79
N ILE A 335 -3.13 29.67 -15.26
CA ILE A 335 -3.94 28.52 -15.66
C ILE A 335 -4.60 27.90 -14.42
N ALA A 336 -5.93 27.87 -14.42
CA ALA A 336 -6.73 27.15 -13.42
C ALA A 336 -6.46 25.64 -13.49
N ARG A 337 -6.24 24.98 -12.35
CA ARG A 337 -5.86 23.57 -12.33
C ARG A 337 -6.12 22.85 -11.00
N PHE A 338 -6.36 21.54 -11.10
CA PHE A 338 -6.47 20.62 -9.96
C PHE A 338 -5.69 19.31 -10.24
N PHE A 339 -5.36 18.58 -9.19
CA PHE A 339 -4.53 17.36 -9.23
C PHE A 339 -3.17 17.55 -9.94
N HIS A 340 -2.64 18.76 -9.85
CA HIS A 340 -1.25 19.11 -10.15
C HIS A 340 -0.33 18.76 -8.97
N THR A 341 0.97 18.76 -9.20
CA THR A 341 1.98 18.66 -8.14
C THR A 341 2.54 20.04 -7.80
N ALA A 342 2.94 20.25 -6.55
CA ALA A 342 3.72 21.40 -6.11
C ALA A 342 5.07 20.93 -5.53
N SER A 343 6.15 21.67 -5.79
CA SER A 343 7.50 21.35 -5.34
C SER A 343 8.25 22.61 -4.93
N ILE A 344 8.68 22.69 -3.67
CA ILE A 344 9.46 23.80 -3.12
C ILE A 344 10.92 23.64 -3.56
N LEU A 345 11.34 24.44 -4.54
CA LEU A 345 12.66 24.39 -5.14
C LEU A 345 13.74 24.90 -4.17
N THR A 346 15.00 24.56 -4.45
CA THR A 346 16.18 24.98 -3.68
C THR A 346 16.40 26.50 -3.63
N ASN A 347 15.71 27.27 -4.48
CA ASN A 347 15.71 28.74 -4.49
C ASN A 347 14.48 29.35 -3.79
N GLY A 348 13.71 28.56 -3.03
CA GLY A 348 12.51 28.97 -2.30
C GLY A 348 11.24 29.14 -3.15
N LYS A 349 11.34 29.10 -4.50
CA LYS A 349 10.16 29.18 -5.37
C LYS A 349 9.40 27.87 -5.39
N ILE A 350 8.09 27.92 -5.64
CA ILE A 350 7.28 26.70 -5.78
C ILE A 350 6.99 26.45 -7.26
N LEU A 351 7.46 25.31 -7.77
CA LEU A 351 7.05 24.77 -9.06
C LEU A 351 5.69 24.09 -8.91
N VAL A 352 4.69 24.57 -9.64
CA VAL A 352 3.43 23.86 -9.89
C VAL A 352 3.48 23.27 -11.30
N ALA A 353 3.20 21.97 -11.43
CA ALA A 353 3.31 21.25 -12.70
C ALA A 353 2.12 20.32 -12.98
N GLY A 354 1.66 20.34 -14.24
CA GLY A 354 0.61 19.44 -14.74
C GLY A 354 -0.75 19.67 -14.11
N GLY A 355 -1.46 18.57 -13.85
CA GLY A 355 -2.86 18.55 -13.40
C GLY A 355 -3.84 18.51 -14.56
N GLN A 356 -5.07 18.95 -14.32
CA GLN A 356 -6.09 19.13 -15.35
C GLN A 356 -6.71 20.53 -15.26
N ASN A 357 -7.10 21.07 -16.41
CA ASN A 357 -7.78 22.35 -16.59
C ASN A 357 -8.94 22.18 -17.59
N TYR A 358 -9.57 23.29 -18.01
CA TYR A 358 -10.67 23.28 -18.99
C TYR A 358 -10.31 22.70 -20.36
N GLY A 359 -9.06 22.87 -20.80
CA GLY A 359 -8.53 22.27 -22.03
C GLY A 359 -8.11 20.80 -21.87
N GLY A 360 -8.34 20.20 -20.70
CA GLY A 360 -8.00 18.81 -20.40
C GLY A 360 -6.77 18.65 -19.52
N PHE A 361 -6.08 17.52 -19.67
CA PHE A 361 -4.82 17.27 -18.99
C PHE A 361 -3.81 18.36 -19.35
N SER A 362 -3.10 18.89 -18.36
CA SER A 362 -2.11 19.95 -18.58
C SER A 362 -0.69 19.40 -18.62
N ASN A 363 0.13 19.92 -19.53
CA ASN A 363 1.59 19.80 -19.49
C ASN A 363 2.26 21.07 -18.96
N SER A 364 1.49 22.13 -18.67
CA SER A 364 2.04 23.42 -18.29
C SER A 364 2.61 23.44 -16.88
N ALA A 365 3.60 24.29 -16.65
CA ALA A 365 4.16 24.56 -15.34
C ALA A 365 4.33 26.05 -15.06
N GLU A 366 4.21 26.43 -13.79
CA GLU A 366 4.29 27.81 -13.31
C GLU A 366 5.10 27.85 -11.99
N LEU A 367 5.84 28.94 -11.78
CA LEU A 367 6.63 29.19 -10.58
C LEU A 367 5.94 30.27 -9.75
N TYR A 368 5.63 29.97 -8.49
CA TYR A 368 5.29 30.98 -7.49
C TYR A 368 6.55 31.49 -6.81
N ASP A 369 6.65 32.81 -6.66
CA ASP A 369 7.72 33.50 -5.95
C ASP A 369 7.19 34.02 -4.59
N PRO A 370 7.56 33.39 -3.45
CA PRO A 370 7.04 33.79 -2.14
C PRO A 370 7.44 35.19 -1.65
N ALA A 371 8.48 35.80 -2.22
CA ALA A 371 8.94 37.13 -1.83
C ALA A 371 8.09 38.24 -2.48
N THR A 372 7.49 37.96 -3.63
CA THR A 372 6.69 38.92 -4.41
C THR A 372 5.20 38.56 -4.50
N GLY A 373 4.83 37.30 -4.23
CA GLY A 373 3.48 36.79 -4.41
C GLY A 373 3.10 36.55 -5.89
N VAL A 374 4.06 36.63 -6.81
CA VAL A 374 3.82 36.56 -8.26
C VAL A 374 3.98 35.13 -8.79
N TRP A 375 3.11 34.75 -9.75
CA TRP A 375 3.26 33.54 -10.56
C TRP A 375 3.85 33.87 -11.93
N THR A 376 4.81 33.05 -12.36
CA THR A 376 5.48 33.19 -13.67
C THR A 376 5.45 31.86 -14.41
N LYS A 377 5.07 31.86 -15.70
CA LYS A 377 5.14 30.67 -16.56
C LYS A 377 6.59 30.21 -16.72
N THR A 378 6.82 28.90 -16.70
CA THR A 378 8.11 28.30 -17.03
C THR A 378 7.95 27.34 -18.21
N GLY A 379 8.97 26.55 -18.57
CA GLY A 379 8.85 25.55 -19.63
C GLY A 379 7.75 24.53 -19.32
N ASN A 380 7.20 23.92 -20.38
CA ASN A 380 6.16 22.90 -20.28
C ASN A 380 6.77 21.50 -20.36
N MET A 381 6.13 20.52 -19.72
CA MET A 381 6.38 19.10 -19.95
C MET A 381 6.06 18.75 -21.41
N SER A 382 6.71 17.72 -21.94
CA SER A 382 6.39 17.17 -23.26
C SER A 382 5.12 16.31 -23.25
N ILE A 383 4.70 15.78 -22.10
CA ILE A 383 3.49 14.97 -21.94
C ILE A 383 2.59 15.56 -20.86
N ALA A 384 1.35 15.86 -21.22
CA ALA A 384 0.32 16.33 -20.29
C ALA A 384 -0.12 15.22 -19.32
N ARG A 385 -0.33 15.55 -18.04
CA ARG A 385 -0.55 14.54 -16.99
C ARG A 385 -1.23 15.10 -15.73
N ARG A 386 -2.11 14.29 -15.13
CA ARG A 386 -2.60 14.44 -13.75
C ARG A 386 -2.36 13.14 -12.97
N TYR A 387 -2.47 13.18 -11.64
CA TYR A 387 -2.23 12.03 -10.75
C TYR A 387 -0.82 11.41 -10.87
N HIS A 388 0.13 12.22 -11.35
CA HIS A 388 1.57 11.94 -11.36
C HIS A 388 2.19 12.28 -10.00
N THR A 389 3.39 11.78 -9.75
CA THR A 389 4.21 12.22 -8.61
C THR A 389 5.26 13.23 -9.04
N ALA A 390 5.72 14.05 -8.09
CA ALA A 390 6.89 14.91 -8.24
C ALA A 390 7.87 14.64 -7.11
N SER A 391 9.16 14.63 -7.39
CA SER A 391 10.22 14.36 -6.42
C SER A 391 11.44 15.24 -6.69
N ILE A 392 11.86 16.01 -5.69
CA ILE A 392 13.04 16.88 -5.79
C ILE A 392 14.29 16.03 -5.55
N LEU A 393 15.11 15.87 -6.58
CA LEU A 393 16.33 15.08 -6.52
C LEU A 393 17.44 15.83 -5.75
N THR A 394 18.46 15.10 -5.32
CA THR A 394 19.63 15.66 -4.60
C THR A 394 20.41 16.72 -5.38
N ASN A 395 20.27 16.74 -6.72
CA ASN A 395 20.83 17.77 -7.59
C ASN A 395 19.90 18.98 -7.82
N GLY A 396 18.79 19.07 -7.10
CA GLY A 396 17.79 20.15 -7.18
C GLY A 396 16.79 20.05 -8.33
N LYS A 397 16.95 19.10 -9.27
CA LYS A 397 15.96 18.89 -10.35
C LYS A 397 14.70 18.24 -9.83
N VAL A 398 13.55 18.51 -10.46
CA VAL A 398 12.27 17.86 -10.10
C VAL A 398 11.98 16.75 -11.10
N LEU A 399 12.00 15.50 -10.62
CA LEU A 399 11.51 14.34 -11.36
C LEU A 399 9.98 14.30 -11.27
N VAL A 400 9.31 14.27 -12.41
CA VAL A 400 7.88 13.99 -12.52
C VAL A 400 7.69 12.64 -13.19
N ALA A 401 6.89 11.76 -12.58
CA ALA A 401 6.72 10.36 -13.04
C ALA A 401 5.24 9.94 -13.14
N GLY A 402 4.93 9.19 -14.21
CA GLY A 402 3.64 8.54 -14.44
C GLY A 402 2.45 9.48 -14.49
N GLY A 403 1.30 8.99 -13.98
CA GLY A 403 0.01 9.69 -14.03
C GLY A 403 -0.91 9.16 -15.12
N LEU A 404 -1.83 10.02 -15.57
CA LEU A 404 -2.88 9.72 -16.55
C LEU A 404 -2.99 10.87 -17.56
N ASN A 405 -3.21 10.54 -18.83
CA ASN A 405 -3.57 11.46 -19.92
C ASN A 405 -4.68 10.86 -20.83
N TYR A 406 -4.87 11.40 -22.03
CA TYR A 406 -5.83 10.88 -23.02
C TYR A 406 -5.47 9.52 -23.60
N ASP A 407 -4.18 9.20 -23.72
CA ASP A 407 -3.68 7.90 -24.21
C ASP A 407 -3.74 6.80 -23.13
N GLY A 408 -4.15 7.16 -21.90
CA GLY A 408 -4.29 6.27 -20.77
C GLY A 408 -3.29 6.56 -19.65
N ARG A 409 -2.80 5.50 -19.01
CA ARG A 409 -1.84 5.62 -17.89
C ARG A 409 -0.45 5.84 -18.46
N LEU A 410 0.36 6.63 -17.77
CA LEU A 410 1.71 6.95 -18.19
C LEU A 410 2.74 6.12 -17.41
N ASN A 411 3.74 5.60 -18.11
CA ASN A 411 4.99 5.12 -17.54
C ASN A 411 6.14 6.13 -17.72
N THR A 412 5.90 7.22 -18.44
CA THR A 412 6.94 8.20 -18.80
C THR A 412 7.30 9.10 -17.62
N ALA A 413 8.57 9.53 -17.60
CA ALA A 413 9.08 10.47 -16.62
C ALA A 413 9.88 11.60 -17.27
N GLU A 414 9.88 12.76 -16.63
CA GLU A 414 10.50 14.00 -17.13
C GLU A 414 11.18 14.74 -15.98
N LEU A 415 12.33 15.36 -16.24
CA LEU A 415 13.10 16.16 -15.30
C LEU A 415 12.92 17.64 -15.61
N TYR A 416 12.50 18.43 -14.62
CA TYR A 416 12.59 19.89 -14.66
C TYR A 416 13.92 20.37 -14.07
N ASP A 417 14.61 21.23 -14.81
CA ASP A 417 15.79 21.92 -14.33
C ASP A 417 15.44 23.35 -13.87
N PRO A 418 15.47 23.65 -12.56
CA PRO A 418 15.07 24.96 -12.04
C PRO A 418 16.04 26.10 -12.39
N THR A 419 17.24 25.80 -12.92
CA THR A 419 18.20 26.82 -13.33
C THR A 419 17.93 27.35 -14.73
N THR A 420 17.35 26.53 -15.62
CA THR A 420 17.05 26.87 -17.01
C THR A 420 15.55 26.95 -17.32
N GLY A 421 14.70 26.39 -16.46
CA GLY A 421 13.26 26.27 -16.69
C GLY A 421 12.88 25.21 -17.74
N VAL A 422 13.82 24.37 -18.15
CA VAL A 422 13.65 23.37 -19.22
C VAL A 422 13.21 22.02 -18.65
N TRP A 423 12.33 21.33 -19.38
CA TRP A 423 11.99 19.92 -19.14
C TRP A 423 12.72 19.00 -20.11
N THR A 424 13.21 17.87 -19.61
CA THR A 424 13.89 16.84 -20.41
C THR A 424 13.30 15.46 -20.09
N LYS A 425 12.96 14.68 -21.12
CA LYS A 425 12.54 13.28 -20.95
C LYS A 425 13.66 12.45 -20.31
N THR A 426 13.31 11.57 -19.40
CA THR A 426 14.25 10.62 -18.76
C THR A 426 13.75 9.18 -18.92
N GLY A 427 14.39 8.21 -18.26
CA GLY A 427 14.00 6.81 -18.31
C GLY A 427 12.54 6.58 -17.87
N ASN A 428 11.83 5.77 -18.64
CA ASN A 428 10.46 5.36 -18.32
C ASN A 428 10.44 4.26 -17.24
N MET A 429 9.37 4.21 -16.46
CA MET A 429 9.01 3.03 -15.67
C MET A 429 8.65 1.85 -16.59
N SER A 430 8.79 0.62 -16.10
CA SER A 430 8.30 -0.57 -16.82
C SER A 430 6.78 -0.69 -16.80
N ILE A 431 6.10 -0.15 -15.77
CA ILE A 431 4.64 -0.17 -15.67
C ILE A 431 4.05 1.25 -15.69
N ALA A 432 3.00 1.43 -16.48
CA ALA A 432 2.22 2.65 -16.54
C ALA A 432 1.25 2.75 -15.34
N ARG A 433 1.33 3.84 -14.56
CA ARG A 433 0.65 3.93 -13.25
C ARG A 433 0.24 5.35 -12.87
N ARG A 434 -0.95 5.48 -12.30
CA ARG A 434 -1.47 6.72 -11.65
C ARG A 434 -1.69 6.49 -10.14
N TYR A 435 -1.75 7.57 -9.35
CA TYR A 435 -1.94 7.51 -7.89
C TYR A 435 -0.91 6.59 -7.16
N HIS A 436 0.27 6.44 -7.73
CA HIS A 436 1.38 5.75 -7.08
C HIS A 436 2.04 6.70 -6.07
N THR A 437 2.81 6.16 -5.13
CA THR A 437 3.71 6.96 -4.28
C THR A 437 5.08 7.04 -4.92
N ALA A 438 5.81 8.13 -4.64
CA ALA A 438 7.21 8.29 -4.98
C ALA A 438 7.95 8.82 -3.74
N SER A 439 8.97 8.08 -3.29
CA SER A 439 9.73 8.38 -2.09
C SER A 439 11.20 8.52 -2.43
N ILE A 440 11.79 9.66 -2.11
CA ILE A 440 13.24 9.88 -2.22
C ILE A 440 13.91 9.10 -1.08
N LEU A 441 14.83 8.22 -1.42
CA LEU A 441 15.62 7.43 -0.48
C LEU A 441 16.86 8.22 -0.02
N THR A 442 17.46 7.80 1.09
CA THR A 442 18.67 8.44 1.66
C THR A 442 19.89 8.40 0.72
N ASN A 443 19.90 7.53 -0.29
CA ASN A 443 20.92 7.46 -1.34
C ASN A 443 20.56 8.30 -2.60
N GLY A 444 19.54 9.16 -2.53
CA GLY A 444 19.10 10.06 -3.59
C GLY A 444 18.22 9.43 -4.68
N LYS A 445 18.03 8.11 -4.66
CA LYS A 445 17.17 7.38 -5.61
C LYS A 445 15.70 7.59 -5.30
N VAL A 446 14.81 7.49 -6.29
CA VAL A 446 13.36 7.62 -6.09
C VAL A 446 12.69 6.25 -6.23
N LEU A 447 12.13 5.75 -5.13
CA LEU A 447 11.32 4.54 -5.09
C LEU A 447 9.89 4.89 -5.46
N VAL A 448 9.40 4.38 -6.59
CA VAL A 448 8.00 4.47 -7.00
C VAL A 448 7.29 3.18 -6.61
N ALA A 449 6.19 3.26 -5.86
CA ALA A 449 5.46 2.09 -5.36
C ALA A 449 3.95 2.16 -5.60
N GLY A 450 3.37 1.01 -5.96
CA GLY A 450 1.93 0.83 -6.10
C GLY A 450 1.27 1.70 -7.17
N GLY A 451 0.10 2.24 -6.85
CA GLY A 451 -0.78 2.94 -7.80
C GLY A 451 -1.66 1.99 -8.62
N PHE A 452 -2.40 2.55 -9.57
CA PHE A 452 -3.45 1.85 -10.32
C PHE A 452 -3.16 1.79 -11.81
N GLY A 453 -3.45 0.63 -12.40
CA GLY A 453 -3.47 0.38 -13.84
C GLY A 453 -4.87 0.53 -14.44
N ASP A 454 -5.20 -0.41 -15.33
CA ASP A 454 -6.50 -0.45 -16.01
C ASP A 454 -7.60 -0.99 -15.10
N PHE A 455 -7.39 -2.19 -14.55
CA PHE A 455 -8.38 -2.92 -13.73
C PHE A 455 -7.81 -3.44 -12.40
N VAL A 456 -6.54 -3.12 -12.08
CA VAL A 456 -5.83 -3.63 -10.89
C VAL A 456 -5.05 -2.54 -10.17
N SER A 457 -4.96 -2.68 -8.86
CA SER A 457 -3.94 -2.00 -8.03
C SER A 457 -2.63 -2.76 -8.14
N TYR A 458 -1.52 -2.04 -8.32
CA TYR A 458 -0.21 -2.66 -8.38
C TYR A 458 0.35 -2.92 -6.98
N ASN A 459 0.96 -4.08 -6.81
CA ASN A 459 1.71 -4.49 -5.61
C ASN A 459 3.24 -4.41 -5.80
N ASN A 460 3.70 -3.88 -6.95
CA ASN A 460 5.12 -3.76 -7.26
C ASN A 460 5.67 -2.36 -6.94
N ALA A 461 7.00 -2.27 -6.93
CA ALA A 461 7.74 -1.02 -6.87
C ALA A 461 8.91 -1.03 -7.86
N GLU A 462 9.35 0.15 -8.26
CA GLU A 462 10.43 0.39 -9.21
C GLU A 462 11.34 1.52 -8.68
N LEU A 463 12.61 1.52 -9.08
CA LEU A 463 13.61 2.44 -8.53
C LEU A 463 14.24 3.27 -9.66
N TYR A 464 14.03 4.58 -9.61
CA TYR A 464 14.75 5.55 -10.44
C TYR A 464 16.10 5.86 -9.79
N THR A 465 17.19 5.82 -10.57
CA THR A 465 18.57 5.78 -10.08
C THR A 465 19.42 6.96 -10.54
#